data_AF-A0A4Q3IW63-F1
#
_entry.id   AF-A0A4Q3IW63-F1
#
_cell.length_a   1.000
_cell.length_b   1.000
_cell.length_c   1.000
_cell.angle_alpha   90.00
_cell.angle_beta   90.00
_cell.angle_gamma   90.00
#
_symmetry.space_group_name_H-M   'P 1'
#
loop_
_entity.id
_entity.type
_entity.pdbx_description
1 polymer ?
#
loop_
_entity_poly.entity_id
_entity_poly.type
_entity_poly.pdbx_seq_one_letter_code
_entity_poly.pdbx_strand_id
1 'polypeptide(L)' 'MASFNARITMPAQARAGEIVEIRVLVRHPMDRGGQVDSEGRVVPRKILNRLTVTYGGEPVFR' A
#
# COMPACT_ATOMS: atom_id res chain seq x y z
N MET A 1 5.78 -7.98 -15.08
CA MET A 1 5.77 -7.32 -13.75
C MET A 1 4.40 -7.55 -13.15
N ALA A 2 4.30 -8.12 -11.95
CA ALA A 2 2.99 -8.38 -11.33
C ALA A 2 2.25 -7.04 -11.12
N SER A 3 1.01 -6.96 -11.63
CA SER A 3 0.16 -5.78 -11.48
C SER A 3 -0.10 -5.53 -9.99
N PHE A 4 0.56 -4.52 -9.43
CA PHE A 4 0.32 -4.09 -8.06
C PHE A 4 -0.97 -3.29 -8.03
N ASN A 5 -2.07 -3.96 -7.71
CA ASN A 5 -3.39 -3.34 -7.71
C ASN A 5 -3.60 -2.55 -6.42
N ALA A 6 -3.27 -1.26 -6.47
CA ALA A 6 -3.60 -0.28 -5.44
C ALA A 6 -4.81 0.56 -5.88
N ARG A 7 -5.77 0.74 -4.98
CA ARG A 7 -6.92 1.63 -5.15
C ARG A 7 -6.76 2.82 -4.23
N ILE A 8 -6.79 4.01 -4.80
CA ILE A 8 -6.76 5.27 -4.05
C ILE A 8 -8.15 5.89 -4.13
N THR A 9 -8.69 6.28 -2.98
CA THR A 9 -9.96 6.98 -2.88
C THR A 9 -9.72 8.32 -2.21
N MET A 10 -10.15 9.39 -2.87
CA MET A 10 -10.08 10.78 -2.41
C MET A 10 -11.22 11.57 -3.07
N PRO A 11 -11.64 12.71 -2.50
CA PRO A 11 -12.55 13.61 -3.20
C PRO A 11 -11.92 14.14 -4.49
N ALA A 12 -12.74 14.32 -5.53
CA ALA A 12 -12.28 14.80 -6.84
C ALA A 12 -11.88 16.29 -6.83
N GLN A 13 -12.38 17.04 -5.85
CA GLN A 13 -12.13 18.46 -5.67
C GLN A 13 -11.94 18.76 -4.18
N ALA A 14 -11.11 19.75 -3.89
CA ALA A 14 -10.87 20.24 -2.54
C ALA A 14 -10.75 21.76 -2.57
N ARG A 15 -11.20 22.44 -1.51
CA ARG A 15 -11.03 23.88 -1.35
C ARG A 15 -9.67 24.20 -0.72
N ALA A 16 -9.16 25.39 -0.99
CA ALA A 16 -7.95 25.87 -0.32
C ALA A 16 -8.17 25.89 1.21
N GLY A 17 -7.27 25.25 1.95
CA GLY A 17 -7.33 25.14 3.42
C GLY A 17 -8.23 24.00 3.95
N GLU A 18 -8.87 23.22 3.08
CA GLU A 18 -9.68 22.07 3.50
C GLU A 18 -8.81 20.86 3.86
N ILE A 19 -9.19 20.15 4.94
CA ILE A 19 -8.55 18.89 5.31
C ILE A 19 -9.19 17.77 4.49
N VAL A 20 -8.38 17.11 3.65
CA VAL A 20 -8.83 16.05 2.76
C VAL A 20 -8.39 14.68 3.26
N GLU A 21 -9.33 13.74 3.34
CA GLU A 21 -9.02 12.35 3.62
C GLU A 21 -8.62 11.60 2.34
N ILE A 22 -7.47 10.95 2.37
CA ILE A 22 -6.97 10.09 1.28
C ILE A 22 -6.86 8.67 1.82
N ARG A 23 -7.55 7.72 1.18
CA ARG A 23 -7.51 6.30 1.53
C ARG A 23 -6.80 5.50 0.45
N VAL A 24 -5.84 4.67 0.84
CA VAL A 24 -5.12 3.75 -0.05
C VAL A 24 -5.40 2.32 0.38
N LEU A 25 -5.96 1.52 -0.53
CA LEU A 25 -6.19 0.09 -0.33
C LEU A 25 -5.36 -0.69 -1.32
N VAL A 26 -4.48 -1.54 -0.81
CA VAL A 26 -3.61 -2.38 -1.64
C VAL A 26 -4.01 -3.84 -1.48
N ARG A 27 -4.19 -4.54 -2.60
CA ARG A 27 -4.33 -6.01 -2.58
C ARG A 27 -2.94 -6.64 -2.52
N HIS A 28 -2.57 -7.10 -1.32
CA HIS A 28 -1.31 -7.78 -1.08
C HIS A 28 -1.52 -8.95 -0.10
N PRO A 29 -0.94 -10.14 -0.35
CA PRO A 29 -1.13 -11.32 0.50
C PRO A 29 -0.53 -11.17 1.91
N MET A 30 0.45 -10.26 2.08
CA MET A 30 1.08 -9.95 3.37
C MET A 30 1.68 -11.19 4.06
N ASP A 31 2.42 -11.99 3.29
CA ASP A 31 3.10 -13.19 3.75
C ASP A 31 4.13 -12.85 4.84
N ARG A 32 3.79 -13.14 6.09
CA ARG A 32 4.67 -12.85 7.24
C ARG A 32 5.97 -13.67 7.24
N GLY A 33 6.00 -14.74 6.44
CA GLY A 33 7.05 -15.75 6.40
C GLY A 33 6.89 -16.80 7.49
N GLY A 34 7.60 -17.92 7.35
CA GLY A 34 7.65 -19.00 8.36
C GLY A 34 6.49 -20.00 8.32
N GLN A 35 5.55 -19.81 7.40
CA GLN A 35 4.46 -20.76 7.13
C GLN A 35 4.99 -21.85 6.19
N VAL A 36 4.52 -23.08 6.35
CA VAL A 36 4.85 -24.17 5.43
C VAL A 36 3.70 -24.32 4.45
N ASP A 37 4.01 -24.28 3.15
CA ASP A 37 3.01 -24.49 2.11
C ASP A 37 2.60 -25.97 1.99
N SER A 38 1.62 -26.26 1.15
CA SER A 38 1.15 -27.64 0.91
C SER A 38 2.22 -28.56 0.30
N GLU A 39 3.31 -28.00 -0.21
CA GLU A 39 4.43 -28.73 -0.80
C GLU A 39 5.60 -28.89 0.20
N GLY A 40 5.40 -28.50 1.47
CA GLY A 40 6.38 -28.63 2.53
C GLY A 40 7.47 -27.56 2.52
N ARG A 41 7.37 -26.51 1.69
CA ARG A 41 8.37 -25.44 1.60
C ARG A 41 8.00 -24.29 2.53
N VAL A 42 9.02 -23.63 3.06
CA VAL A 42 8.83 -22.43 3.90
C VAL A 42 8.53 -21.24 3.00
N VAL A 43 7.36 -20.63 3.19
CA VAL A 43 6.95 -19.40 2.51
C VAL A 43 7.88 -18.26 2.93
N PRO A 44 8.59 -17.61 1.99
CA PRO A 44 9.45 -16.48 2.31
C PRO A 44 8.61 -15.27 2.74
N ARG A 45 9.17 -14.45 3.62
CA ARG A 45 8.50 -13.22 4.06
C ARG A 45 8.36 -12.25 2.89
N LYS A 46 7.13 -11.85 2.61
CA LYS A 46 6.78 -10.82 1.63
C LYS A 46 5.67 -9.97 2.21
N ILE A 47 6.03 -8.81 2.74
CA ILE A 47 5.10 -7.84 3.32
C ILE A 47 5.34 -6.45 2.75
N LEU A 48 4.30 -5.63 2.75
CA LEU A 48 4.45 -4.19 2.61
C LEU A 48 4.97 -3.63 3.94
N ASN A 49 6.12 -2.98 3.92
CA ASN A 49 6.79 -2.47 5.11
C ASN A 49 7.01 -0.95 5.10
N ARG A 50 6.62 -0.28 4.01
CA ARG A 50 6.79 1.16 3.82
C ARG A 50 5.66 1.70 2.96
N LEU A 51 5.10 2.83 3.38
CA LEU A 51 4.13 3.60 2.63
C LEU A 51 4.67 5.01 2.50
N THR A 52 4.93 5.47 1.27
CA THR A 52 5.40 6.84 1.03
C THR A 52 4.38 7.56 0.18
N VAL A 53 4.01 8.76 0.61
CA VAL A 53 3.05 9.63 -0.08
C VAL A 53 3.75 10.92 -0.43
N THR A 54 3.65 11.32 -1.69
CA THR A 54 4.17 12.59 -2.18
C THR A 54 3.02 13.42 -2.75
N TYR A 55 3.09 14.73 -2.55
CA TYR A 55 2.16 15.70 -3.11
C TYR A 55 2.95 16.84 -3.74
N GLY A 56 2.76 17.09 -5.04
CA GLY A 56 3.53 18.11 -5.76
C GLY A 56 5.05 17.84 -5.81
N GLY A 57 5.47 16.59 -5.63
CA GLY A 57 6.90 16.21 -5.55
C GLY A 57 7.47 16.20 -4.14
N GLU A 58 6.75 16.77 -3.16
CA GLU A 58 7.20 16.82 -1.77
C GLU A 58 6.65 15.64 -0.95
N PRO A 59 7.46 14.96 -0.12
CA PRO A 59 7.00 13.90 0.75
C PRO A 59 6.12 14.45 1.88
N VAL A 60 4.87 14.00 1.92
CA VAL A 60 3.90 14.39 2.97
C VAL A 60 3.71 13.30 4.04
N PHE A 61 4.09 12.05 3.72
CA PHE A 61 4.02 10.92 4.64
C PHE A 61 5.03 9.83 4.27
N ARG A 62 5.62 9.15 5.27
CA ARG A 62 6.58 8.05 5.09
C ARG A 62 6.48 6.98 6.16
#